data_AF-A0A4R1GBI6-F1
#
_entry.id   AF-A0A4R1GBI6-F1
#
_cell.length_a   1.000
_cell.length_b   1.000
_cell.length_c   1.000
_cell.angle_alpha   90.00
_cell.angle_beta   90.00
_cell.angle_gamma   90.00
#
_symmetry.space_group_name_H-M   'P 1'
#
loop_
_entity.id
_entity.type
_entity.pdbx_description
1 polymer ?
#
loop_
_entity_poly.entity_id
_entity_poly.type
_entity_poly.pdbx_seq_one_letter_code
_entity_poly.pdbx_strand_id
1 'polypeptide(L)'
;MLRYLKLLVFTLLVYSSFAQASLFSLSQGQINQYLQDKVQIDDKFRLPSLLDIDYVINNIKAEIGQNDPNRVELSADLQGLFKLVNEQFKGKIHLVIDTIPTYDADKGAIYLRDIRVLRWSGEPDQYMNQLQTIMPLLSKSLAMLLNHQPIYQLDESDPKQFMLKQLAKGIRVEKGRLVLEGNLL
;
A
#
# COMPACT_ATOMS: atom_id res chain seq x y z
N MET A 1 -6.91 -4.81 16.13
CA MET A 1 -5.73 -5.48 15.52
C MET A 1 -4.70 -4.49 14.97
N LEU A 2 -4.69 -3.23 15.46
CA LEU A 2 -3.88 -2.11 14.93
C LEU A 2 -2.78 -1.66 15.92
N ARG A 3 -2.19 -2.62 16.65
CA ARG A 3 -1.34 -2.33 17.83
C ARG A 3 0.16 -2.53 17.58
N TYR A 4 0.54 -3.14 16.45
CA TYR A 4 1.92 -3.54 16.16
C TYR A 4 2.65 -2.64 15.15
N LEU A 5 1.95 -1.64 14.58
CA LEU A 5 2.54 -0.62 13.70
C LEU A 5 3.50 0.34 14.44
N LYS A 6 3.43 0.39 15.77
CA LYS A 6 4.13 1.39 16.61
C LYS A 6 5.62 1.13 16.85
N LEU A 7 6.17 -0.07 16.56
CA LEU A 7 7.44 -0.48 17.20
C LEU A 7 8.73 -0.32 16.38
N LEU A 8 8.73 0.03 15.09
CA LEU A 8 9.96 -0.14 14.27
C LEU A 8 10.29 0.98 13.28
N VAL A 9 9.99 2.23 13.66
CA VAL A 9 10.85 3.37 13.27
C VAL A 9 12.08 3.46 14.22
N PHE A 10 12.15 2.57 15.22
CA PHE A 10 13.06 2.66 16.37
C PHE A 10 14.51 2.20 16.13
N THR A 11 14.89 1.64 14.97
CA THR A 11 16.21 0.97 14.82
C THR A 11 16.94 1.15 13.49
N LEU A 12 16.77 2.27 12.77
CA LEU A 12 17.45 2.51 11.48
C LEU A 12 18.34 3.75 11.44
N LEU A 13 18.83 4.19 12.60
CA LEU A 13 19.57 5.43 12.80
C LEU A 13 21.08 5.23 12.95
N VAL A 14 21.74 4.50 12.05
CA VAL A 14 23.19 4.71 11.81
C VAL A 14 23.50 4.36 10.35
N TYR A 15 24.36 5.16 9.72
CA TYR A 15 24.93 5.04 8.36
C TYR A 15 24.13 5.68 7.21
N SER A 16 24.30 6.98 6.97
CA SER A 16 25.38 7.48 6.11
C SER A 16 25.18 8.96 5.70
N SER A 17 26.27 9.71 5.86
CA SER A 17 26.84 10.76 5.01
C SER A 17 25.93 11.67 4.16
N PHE A 18 26.12 12.98 4.41
CA PHE A 18 25.64 14.15 3.68
C PHE A 18 25.42 14.01 2.16
N ALA A 19 24.19 14.27 1.71
CA ALA A 19 23.85 15.00 0.48
C ALA A 19 22.38 15.49 0.57
N GLN A 20 22.18 16.81 0.45
CA GLN A 20 20.91 17.55 0.35
C GLN A 20 19.72 17.10 1.25
N ALA A 21 19.48 17.86 2.31
CA ALA A 21 18.23 18.62 2.57
C ALA A 21 16.85 18.01 2.21
N SER A 22 16.69 16.69 2.25
CA SER A 22 15.38 16.05 2.39
C SER A 22 15.25 15.57 3.83
N LEU A 23 14.23 16.07 4.52
CA LEU A 23 14.03 15.80 5.95
C LEU A 23 13.87 14.30 6.23
N PHE A 24 13.38 13.53 5.27
CA PHE A 24 13.28 12.07 5.35
C PHE A 24 13.13 11.44 3.95
N SER A 25 13.83 10.33 3.69
CA SER A 25 13.60 9.49 2.51
C SER A 25 13.55 8.01 2.86
N LEU A 26 12.69 7.27 2.17
CA LEU A 26 12.53 5.83 2.31
C LEU A 26 12.89 5.16 0.98
N SER A 27 13.95 4.37 0.99
CA SER A 27 14.31 3.56 -0.18
C SER A 27 13.31 2.44 -0.44
N GLN A 28 13.23 2.00 -1.70
CA GLN A 28 12.44 0.85 -2.13
C GLN A 28 12.81 -0.41 -1.34
N GLY A 29 14.10 -0.60 -1.02
CA GLY A 29 14.56 -1.71 -0.19
C GLY A 29 13.96 -1.66 1.22
N GLN A 30 13.99 -0.50 1.88
CA GLN A 30 13.39 -0.32 3.21
C GLN A 30 11.87 -0.54 3.18
N ILE A 31 11.19 -0.03 2.15
CA ILE A 31 9.75 -0.23 1.98
C ILE A 31 9.42 -1.71 1.78
N ASN A 32 10.16 -2.40 0.92
CA ASN A 32 9.93 -3.83 0.66
C ASN A 32 10.26 -4.71 1.86
N GLN A 33 11.31 -4.39 2.62
CA GLN A 33 11.61 -5.08 3.87
C GLN A 33 10.45 -4.94 4.86
N TYR A 34 9.92 -3.72 5.01
CA TYR A 34 8.77 -3.47 5.86
C TYR A 34 7.52 -4.25 5.40
N LEU A 35 7.22 -4.21 4.10
CA LEU A 35 6.08 -4.93 3.53
C LEU A 35 6.18 -6.45 3.77
N GLN A 36 7.37 -7.01 3.61
CA GLN A 36 7.62 -8.44 3.82
C GLN A 36 7.52 -8.86 5.29
N ASP A 37 8.10 -8.08 6.21
CA ASP A 37 8.20 -8.45 7.62
C ASP A 37 6.91 -8.22 8.41
N LYS A 38 6.08 -7.27 7.97
CA LYS A 38 5.01 -6.70 8.80
C LYS A 38 3.63 -6.77 8.19
N VAL A 39 3.50 -7.00 6.89
CA VAL A 39 2.21 -6.94 6.22
C VAL A 39 1.74 -8.32 5.81
N GLN A 40 1.01 -8.96 6.73
CA GLN A 40 0.07 -10.01 6.41
C GLN A 40 -1.33 -9.47 6.73
N ILE A 41 -2.16 -9.37 5.71
CA ILE A 41 -3.54 -8.90 5.86
C ILE A 41 -4.42 -10.13 5.78
N ASP A 42 -5.07 -10.45 6.89
CA ASP A 42 -6.13 -11.45 6.99
C ASP A 42 -7.42 -10.71 7.34
N ASP A 43 -8.32 -10.60 6.38
CA ASP A 43 -9.54 -9.83 6.53
C ASP A 43 -10.67 -10.38 5.65
N LYS A 44 -11.83 -9.74 5.76
CA LYS A 44 -13.05 -10.12 5.05
C LYS A 44 -13.59 -8.95 4.27
N PHE A 45 -13.75 -9.15 2.97
CA PHE A 45 -14.45 -8.21 2.11
C PHE A 45 -15.87 -8.71 1.86
N ARG A 46 -16.87 -7.83 2.04
CA ARG A 46 -18.28 -8.19 1.85
C ARG A 46 -19.01 -7.13 1.05
N LEU A 47 -19.68 -7.57 0.00
CA LEU A 47 -20.66 -6.81 -0.75
C LEU A 47 -22.00 -7.54 -0.61
N PRO A 48 -22.94 -6.98 0.17
CA PRO A 48 -24.21 -7.63 0.48
C PRO A 48 -24.88 -8.21 -0.76
N SER A 49 -25.29 -9.48 -0.65
CA SER A 49 -26.00 -10.23 -1.69
C SER A 49 -25.22 -10.49 -2.99
N LEU A 50 -23.94 -10.10 -3.09
CA LEU A 50 -23.16 -10.24 -4.32
C LEU A 50 -21.89 -11.06 -4.13
N LEU A 51 -21.06 -10.70 -3.15
CA LEU A 51 -19.70 -11.23 -3.03
C LEU A 51 -19.20 -11.13 -1.59
N ASP A 52 -18.78 -12.26 -1.04
CA ASP A 52 -17.99 -12.33 0.19
C ASP A 52 -16.63 -12.96 -0.12
N ILE A 53 -15.56 -12.39 0.42
CA ILE A 53 -14.21 -12.93 0.30
C ILE A 53 -13.57 -12.98 1.68
N ASP A 54 -13.25 -14.19 2.14
CA ASP A 54 -12.31 -14.38 3.25
C ASP A 54 -10.91 -14.50 2.63
N TYR A 55 -10.04 -13.50 2.82
CA TYR A 55 -8.78 -13.41 2.07
C TYR A 55 -7.55 -13.18 2.94
N VAL A 56 -6.41 -13.64 2.43
CA VAL A 56 -5.09 -13.35 2.92
C VAL A 56 -4.28 -12.69 1.80
N ILE A 57 -3.59 -11.59 2.10
CA ILE A 57 -2.64 -10.93 1.21
C ILE A 57 -1.21 -11.17 1.71
N ASN A 58 -0.33 -11.57 0.81
CA ASN A 58 1.10 -11.71 1.04
C ASN A 58 1.92 -11.23 -0.16
N ASN A 59 3.25 -11.35 -0.05
CA ASN A 59 4.21 -11.04 -1.13
C ASN A 59 4.05 -9.63 -1.71
N ILE A 60 3.70 -8.66 -0.85
CA ILE A 60 3.55 -7.28 -1.29
C ILE A 60 4.93 -6.71 -1.60
N LYS A 61 5.10 -6.21 -2.82
CA LYS A 61 6.34 -5.59 -3.30
C LYS A 61 6.02 -4.25 -3.96
N ALA A 62 6.83 -3.25 -3.64
CA ALA A 62 6.81 -1.93 -4.24
C ALA A 62 7.96 -1.75 -5.23
N GLU A 63 7.64 -1.12 -6.35
CA GLU A 63 8.58 -0.61 -7.33
C GLU A 63 8.33 0.89 -7.50
N ILE A 64 9.32 1.71 -7.17
CA ILE A 64 9.13 3.14 -6.92
C ILE A 64 9.78 3.93 -8.04
N GLY A 65 9.00 4.68 -8.82
CA GLY A 65 9.52 5.55 -9.87
C GLY A 65 10.30 4.82 -10.96
N GLN A 66 10.01 3.53 -11.21
CA GLN A 66 10.74 2.71 -12.19
C GLN A 66 10.19 2.90 -13.62
N ASN A 67 8.91 2.58 -13.83
CA ASN A 67 8.24 2.69 -15.13
C ASN A 67 7.65 4.08 -15.35
N ASP A 68 6.94 4.61 -14.35
CA ASP A 68 6.44 5.99 -14.30
C ASP A 68 7.14 6.71 -13.14
N PRO A 69 7.88 7.81 -13.40
CA PRO A 69 8.71 8.48 -12.39
C PRO A 69 7.91 9.07 -11.22
N ASN A 70 6.60 9.30 -11.38
CA ASN A 70 5.74 9.90 -10.36
C ASN A 70 4.87 8.87 -9.62
N ARG A 71 5.01 7.58 -9.97
CA ARG A 71 4.14 6.52 -9.45
C ARG A 71 4.90 5.43 -8.72
N VAL A 72 4.17 4.73 -7.87
CA VAL A 72 4.59 3.50 -7.22
C VAL A 72 3.77 2.37 -7.81
N GLU A 73 4.42 1.34 -8.32
CA GLU A 73 3.77 0.06 -8.63
C GLU A 73 3.80 -0.82 -7.38
N LEU A 74 2.67 -1.47 -7.10
CA LEU A 74 2.54 -2.45 -6.03
C LEU A 74 2.07 -3.76 -6.63
N SER A 75 2.80 -4.84 -6.37
CA SER A 75 2.38 -6.20 -6.67
C SER A 75 2.05 -6.94 -5.39
N ALA A 76 1.00 -7.76 -5.38
CA ALA A 76 0.65 -8.61 -4.26
C ALA A 76 -0.02 -9.91 -4.71
N ASP A 77 0.12 -10.94 -3.88
CA ASP A 77 -0.61 -12.19 -4.02
C ASP A 77 -1.76 -12.20 -3.01
N LEU A 78 -2.98 -12.40 -3.51
CA LEU A 78 -4.17 -12.59 -2.71
C LEU A 78 -4.60 -14.04 -2.84
N GLN A 79 -4.90 -14.68 -1.72
CA GLN A 79 -5.50 -16.02 -1.70
C GLN A 79 -6.71 -16.01 -0.79
N GLY A 80 -7.79 -16.65 -1.19
CA GLY A 80 -9.02 -16.58 -0.41
C GLY A 80 -10.11 -17.54 -0.84
N LEU A 81 -11.16 -17.57 -0.01
CA LEU A 81 -12.42 -18.23 -0.32
C LEU A 81 -13.38 -17.17 -0.86
N PHE A 82 -13.65 -17.22 -2.16
CA PHE A 82 -14.62 -16.38 -2.85
C PHE A 82 -15.99 -17.04 -2.76
N LYS A 83 -16.99 -16.30 -2.30
CA LYS A 83 -18.38 -16.74 -2.19
C LYS A 83 -19.22 -15.75 -3.00
N LEU A 84 -19.62 -16.17 -4.19
CA LEU A 84 -20.57 -15.47 -5.02
C LEU A 84 -21.98 -16.02 -4.75
N VAL A 85 -22.99 -15.42 -5.38
CA VAL A 85 -24.40 -15.76 -5.16
C VAL A 85 -24.69 -17.27 -5.31
N ASN A 86 -24.11 -17.92 -6.33
CA ASN A 86 -24.44 -19.30 -6.70
C ASN A 86 -23.25 -20.27 -6.57
N GLU A 87 -22.08 -19.79 -6.18
CA GLU A 87 -20.85 -20.59 -6.19
C GLU A 87 -19.88 -20.11 -5.13
N GLN A 88 -19.04 -21.04 -4.65
CA GLN A 88 -17.91 -20.70 -3.81
C GLN A 88 -16.69 -21.47 -4.27
N PHE A 89 -15.54 -20.80 -4.26
CA PHE A 89 -14.28 -21.42 -4.65
C PHE A 89 -13.10 -20.81 -3.92
N LYS A 90 -12.06 -21.63 -3.73
CA LYS A 90 -10.76 -21.12 -3.31
C LYS A 90 -10.02 -20.64 -4.55
N GLY A 91 -9.53 -19.41 -4.49
CA GLY A 91 -8.80 -18.80 -5.59
C GLY A 91 -7.56 -18.07 -5.10
N LYS A 92 -6.65 -17.84 -6.04
CA LYS A 92 -5.54 -16.91 -5.88
C LYS A 92 -5.63 -15.85 -6.98
N ILE A 93 -5.19 -14.65 -6.65
CA ILE A 93 -5.07 -13.53 -7.58
C ILE A 93 -3.68 -12.95 -7.39
N HIS A 94 -2.88 -12.90 -8.44
CA HIS A 94 -1.73 -12.02 -8.49
C HIS A 94 -2.20 -10.68 -9.04
N LEU A 95 -1.99 -9.60 -8.31
CA LEU A 95 -2.46 -8.27 -8.68
C LEU A 95 -1.28 -7.31 -8.75
N VAL A 96 -1.21 -6.52 -9.82
CA VAL A 96 -0.31 -5.38 -9.90
C VAL A 96 -1.10 -4.13 -10.19
N ILE A 97 -0.93 -3.16 -9.30
CA ILE A 97 -1.51 -1.83 -9.40
C ILE A 97 -0.40 -0.80 -9.53
N ASP A 98 -0.76 0.39 -9.96
CA ASP A 98 0.05 1.57 -9.76
C ASP A 98 -0.76 2.69 -9.09
N THR A 99 -0.04 3.62 -8.45
CA THR A 99 -0.64 4.67 -7.64
C THR A 99 0.29 5.88 -7.51
N ILE A 100 -0.30 7.03 -7.14
CA ILE A 100 0.41 8.23 -6.75
C ILE A 100 0.32 8.37 -5.22
N PRO A 101 1.43 8.22 -4.48
CA PRO A 101 1.43 8.51 -3.05
C PRO A 101 1.26 10.02 -2.81
N THR A 102 0.43 10.37 -1.83
CA THR A 102 0.17 11.75 -1.43
C THR A 102 0.24 11.88 0.08
N TYR A 103 0.62 13.05 0.56
CA TYR A 103 0.73 13.35 1.98
C TYR A 103 -0.28 14.43 2.37
N ASP A 104 -1.05 14.15 3.41
CA ASP A 104 -1.97 15.09 4.06
C ASP A 104 -1.27 15.63 5.32
N ALA A 105 -0.81 16.88 5.24
CA ALA A 105 -0.04 17.51 6.33
C ALA A 105 -0.88 17.74 7.59
N ASP A 106 -2.17 18.06 7.43
CA ASP A 106 -3.08 18.32 8.55
C ASP A 106 -3.28 17.03 9.38
N LYS A 107 -3.45 15.91 8.68
CA LYS A 107 -3.63 14.59 9.31
C LYS A 107 -2.32 13.87 9.63
N GLY A 108 -1.20 14.34 9.08
CA GLY A 108 0.08 13.65 9.15
C GLY A 108 0.02 12.26 8.52
N ALA A 109 -0.71 12.11 7.41
CA ALA A 109 -1.09 10.81 6.87
C ALA A 109 -0.71 10.64 5.40
N ILE A 110 -0.33 9.43 5.02
CA ILE A 110 0.00 9.06 3.65
C ILE A 110 -1.17 8.31 3.03
N TYR A 111 -1.58 8.75 1.85
CA TYR A 111 -2.64 8.14 1.04
C TYR A 111 -2.07 7.64 -0.28
N LEU A 112 -2.68 6.57 -0.82
CA LEU A 112 -2.43 6.11 -2.17
C LEU A 112 -3.58 6.58 -3.06
N ARG A 113 -3.29 7.48 -4.01
CA ARG A 113 -4.27 8.10 -4.88
C ARG A 113 -4.16 7.56 -6.30
N ASP A 114 -5.21 7.79 -7.08
CA ASP A 114 -5.26 7.43 -8.50
C ASP A 114 -4.87 5.97 -8.75
N ILE A 115 -5.48 5.05 -7.99
CA ILE A 115 -5.21 3.62 -8.11
C ILE A 115 -5.64 3.12 -9.49
N ARG A 116 -4.73 2.46 -10.22
CA ARG A 116 -5.07 1.75 -11.46
C ARG A 116 -4.57 0.32 -11.38
N VAL A 117 -5.39 -0.61 -11.85
CA VAL A 117 -4.96 -2.01 -12.02
C VAL A 117 -4.23 -2.12 -13.34
N LEU A 118 -2.94 -2.46 -13.29
CA LEU A 118 -2.10 -2.62 -14.48
C LEU A 118 -2.25 -4.01 -15.08
N ARG A 119 -2.21 -5.03 -14.23
CA ARG A 119 -2.32 -6.43 -14.61
C ARG A 119 -2.82 -7.26 -13.45
N TRP A 120 -3.47 -8.37 -13.77
CA TRP A 120 -3.82 -9.39 -12.80
C TRP A 120 -3.85 -10.76 -13.47
N SER A 121 -3.64 -11.80 -12.68
CA SER A 121 -3.88 -13.18 -13.07
C SER A 121 -4.59 -13.92 -11.94
N GLY A 122 -5.26 -15.01 -12.25
CA GLY A 122 -6.04 -15.79 -11.31
C GLY A 122 -5.74 -17.27 -11.39
N GLU A 123 -5.85 -17.97 -10.27
CA GLU A 123 -5.77 -19.43 -10.18
C GLU A 123 -6.90 -19.98 -9.30
N PRO A 124 -7.41 -21.21 -9.54
CA PRO A 124 -7.14 -22.04 -10.71
C PRO A 124 -7.91 -21.56 -11.95
N ASP A 125 -7.42 -21.90 -13.16
CA ASP A 125 -7.95 -21.44 -14.45
C ASP A 125 -9.45 -21.70 -14.65
N GLN A 126 -9.99 -22.77 -14.06
CA GLN A 126 -11.42 -23.11 -14.15
C GLN A 126 -12.35 -22.02 -13.60
N TYR A 127 -11.86 -21.13 -12.73
CA TYR A 127 -12.62 -20.01 -12.16
C TYR A 127 -12.26 -18.66 -12.80
N MET A 128 -11.48 -18.65 -13.89
CA MET A 128 -11.04 -17.41 -14.52
C MET A 128 -12.21 -16.56 -15.02
N ASN A 129 -13.26 -17.17 -15.57
CA ASN A 129 -14.44 -16.46 -16.06
C ASN A 129 -15.19 -15.72 -14.93
N GLN A 130 -15.32 -16.38 -13.78
CA GLN A 130 -15.91 -15.82 -12.57
C GLN A 130 -15.08 -14.63 -12.07
N LEU A 131 -13.76 -14.82 -11.97
CA LEU A 131 -12.83 -13.77 -11.58
C LEU A 131 -12.93 -12.57 -12.53
N GLN A 132 -12.88 -12.79 -13.85
CA GLN A 132 -13.03 -11.73 -14.85
C GLN A 132 -14.32 -10.92 -14.68
N THR A 133 -15.41 -11.58 -14.29
CA THR A 133 -16.72 -10.93 -14.06
C THR A 133 -16.70 -10.02 -12.83
N ILE A 134 -16.05 -10.43 -11.74
CA ILE A 134 -16.01 -9.66 -10.49
C ILE A 134 -14.84 -8.66 -10.40
N MET A 135 -13.79 -8.82 -11.20
CA MET A 135 -12.59 -7.97 -11.12
C MET A 135 -12.85 -6.46 -11.28
N PRO A 136 -13.75 -5.99 -12.18
CA PRO A 136 -14.09 -4.56 -12.24
C PRO A 136 -14.68 -4.01 -10.94
N LEU A 137 -15.45 -4.81 -10.21
CA LEU A 137 -16.04 -4.44 -8.93
C LEU A 137 -14.97 -4.42 -7.83
N LEU A 138 -14.10 -5.42 -7.82
CA LEU A 138 -12.97 -5.50 -6.88
C LEU A 138 -11.99 -4.34 -7.08
N SER A 139 -11.64 -4.03 -8.32
CA SER A 139 -10.73 -2.92 -8.65
C SER A 139 -11.31 -1.58 -8.20
N LYS A 140 -12.60 -1.33 -8.46
CA LYS A 140 -13.29 -0.12 -8.00
C LYS A 140 -13.32 -0.03 -6.46
N SER A 141 -13.58 -1.14 -5.79
CA SER A 141 -13.64 -1.20 -4.32
C SER A 141 -12.26 -0.96 -3.70
N LEU A 142 -11.22 -1.57 -4.25
CA LEU A 142 -9.83 -1.34 -3.86
C LEU A 142 -9.43 0.13 -4.05
N ALA A 143 -9.74 0.70 -5.22
CA ALA A 143 -9.46 2.10 -5.52
C ALA A 143 -10.17 3.03 -4.53
N MET A 144 -11.46 2.78 -4.24
CA MET A 144 -12.21 3.56 -3.28
C MET A 144 -11.60 3.49 -1.88
N LEU A 145 -11.24 2.30 -1.42
CA LEU A 145 -10.63 2.07 -0.11
C LEU A 145 -9.31 2.84 0.02
N LEU A 146 -8.35 2.57 -0.87
CA LEU A 146 -7.01 3.14 -0.78
C LEU A 146 -6.99 4.65 -1.03
N ASN A 147 -7.90 5.15 -1.87
CA ASN A 147 -8.02 6.59 -2.08
C ASN A 147 -8.46 7.31 -0.79
N HIS A 148 -9.29 6.72 0.07
CA HIS A 148 -9.87 7.43 1.22
C HIS A 148 -9.29 7.02 2.57
N GLN A 149 -8.69 5.84 2.65
CA GLN A 149 -8.08 5.33 3.88
C GLN A 149 -6.57 5.59 3.84
N PRO A 150 -6.00 6.23 4.87
CA PRO A 150 -4.56 6.41 4.93
C PRO A 150 -3.89 5.04 5.09
N ILE A 151 -2.81 4.82 4.33
CA ILE A 151 -1.98 3.61 4.46
C ILE A 151 -0.99 3.73 5.61
N TYR A 152 -0.74 4.95 6.07
CA TYR A 152 0.11 5.26 7.21
C TYR A 152 -0.30 6.59 7.82
N GLN A 153 -0.21 6.69 9.14
CA GLN A 153 -0.43 7.93 9.87
C GLN A 153 0.66 8.08 10.92
N LEU A 154 1.27 9.26 10.97
CA LEU A 154 2.30 9.60 11.95
C LEU A 154 1.73 9.53 13.37
N ASP A 155 2.48 8.91 14.27
CA ASP A 155 2.14 8.84 15.70
C ASP A 155 2.62 10.10 16.41
N GLU A 156 1.71 11.01 16.74
CA GLU A 156 2.04 12.28 17.42
C GLU A 156 2.57 12.10 18.85
N SER A 157 2.40 10.91 19.45
CA SER A 157 3.01 10.61 20.75
C SER A 157 4.52 10.31 20.64
N ASP A 158 5.02 10.01 19.44
CA ASP A 158 6.44 9.89 19.15
C ASP A 158 7.00 11.28 18.77
N PRO A 159 7.92 11.85 19.57
CA PRO A 159 8.47 13.19 19.32
C PRO A 159 9.08 13.37 17.92
N LYS A 160 9.64 12.30 17.34
CA LYS A 160 10.26 12.35 16.00
C LYS A 160 9.19 12.45 14.92
N GLN A 161 8.12 11.68 15.05
CA GLN A 161 7.01 11.68 14.09
C GLN A 161 6.16 12.93 14.22
N PHE A 162 6.01 13.45 15.45
CA PHE A 162 5.43 14.77 15.68
C PHE A 162 6.21 15.87 14.95
N MET A 163 7.54 15.91 15.11
CA MET A 163 8.39 16.85 14.38
C MET A 163 8.27 16.69 12.86
N LEU A 164 8.27 15.44 12.38
CA LEU A 164 8.09 15.15 10.96
C LEU A 164 6.77 15.69 10.42
N LYS A 165 5.67 15.57 11.19
CA LYS A 165 4.37 16.15 10.83
C LYS A 165 4.43 17.68 10.69
N GLN A 166 5.16 18.36 11.57
CA GLN A 166 5.29 19.83 11.52
C GLN A 166 6.06 20.31 10.29
N LEU A 167 7.11 19.58 9.91
CA LEU A 167 8.04 19.98 8.86
C LEU A 167 7.61 19.51 7.46
N ALA A 168 7.02 18.31 7.36
CA ALA A 168 6.60 17.74 6.09
C ALA A 168 5.41 18.52 5.51
N LYS A 169 5.50 18.82 4.22
CA LYS A 169 4.46 19.47 3.41
C LYS A 169 4.00 18.59 2.25
N GLY A 170 4.81 17.61 1.86
CA GLY A 170 4.49 16.76 0.73
C GLY A 170 5.25 15.44 0.75
N ILE A 171 4.93 14.61 -0.23
CA ILE A 171 5.68 13.41 -0.56
C ILE A 171 5.92 13.40 -2.07
N ARG A 172 7.14 13.05 -2.47
CA ARG A 172 7.54 12.95 -3.86
C ARG A 172 8.13 11.58 -4.14
N VAL A 173 7.80 11.06 -5.31
CA VAL A 173 8.40 9.84 -5.85
C VAL A 173 9.71 10.22 -6.54
N GLU A 174 10.79 9.55 -6.17
CA GLU A 174 12.03 9.52 -6.94
C GLU A 174 12.35 8.07 -7.30
N LYS A 175 13.12 7.86 -8.36
CA LYS A 175 13.51 6.51 -8.77
C LYS A 175 14.14 5.74 -7.60
N GLY A 176 13.47 4.70 -7.14
CA GLY A 176 13.88 3.83 -6.04
C GLY A 176 13.66 4.36 -4.63
N ARG A 177 12.96 5.50 -4.42
CA ARG A 177 12.68 6.02 -3.07
C ARG A 177 11.50 6.99 -3.00
N LEU A 178 10.85 7.05 -1.84
CA LEU A 178 9.91 8.10 -1.49
C LEU A 178 10.61 9.17 -0.66
N VAL A 179 10.38 10.43 -0.98
CA VAL A 179 10.96 11.58 -0.29
C VAL A 179 9.84 12.37 0.37
N LEU A 180 9.92 12.58 1.68
CA LEU A 180 9.07 13.55 2.35
C LEU A 180 9.66 14.94 2.16
N GLU A 181 8.89 15.78 1.49
CA GLU A 181 9.25 17.17 1.22
C GLU A 181 8.84 18.01 2.42
N GLY A 182 9.68 18.97 2.80
CA GLY A 182 9.36 19.91 3.86
C GLY A 182 10.16 21.19 3.73
N ASN A 183 9.73 22.21 4.47
CA ASN A 183 10.47 23.47 4.52
C ASN A 183 11.61 23.31 5.53
N LEU A 184 12.84 23.32 5.03
CA LEU A 184 13.99 23.70 5.85
C LEU A 184 14.01 25.22 5.85
N LEU A 185 13.84 25.82 7.03
CA LEU A 185 14.13 27.24 7.24
C LEU A 185 15.59 27.54 6.85
#